data_AF-A0A5N1J2B1-F1
#
_entry.id   AF-A0A5N1J2B1-F1
#
_cell.length_a   1.000
_cell.length_b   1.000
_cell.length_c   1.000
_cell.angle_alpha   90.00
_cell.angle_beta   90.00
_cell.angle_gamma   90.00
#
_symmetry.space_group_name_H-M   'P 1'
#
loop_
_entity.id
_entity.type
_entity.pdbx_description
1 polymer ?
#
loop_
_entity_poly.entity_id
_entity_poly.type
_entity_poly.pdbx_seq_one_letter_code
_entity_poly.pdbx_strand_id
1 'polypeptide(L)'
;MKRLIYLTYLGLLFLILISCQKESVAPAPAPATEVNSEARMHPGNQGCPPHFFISKTGPVFLTPTCQVLVTVGFADQVSSAEKQRILSQYSLVEQIESEYPLEDGSFATIVKLQNGNNCIDLEKFLWQLMQQNPRTIMYALPSFGDAYMPSWLGLTQEFFVGLNSSNPAADIQRLTALTRTRIVYTFDDSFYILAADRNSRGNVLQMCTFFNALPKVAFAEPNYLVQAPPPFTESQHLNPFNASTKLYTTKGALQKL
;
A
#
# COMPACT_ATOMS: atom_id res chain seq x y z
N MET A 1 -40.59 -55.55 38.48
CA MET A 1 -40.12 -54.28 39.07
C MET A 1 -38.60 -54.05 38.98
N LYS A 2 -37.73 -55.08 39.02
CA LYS A 2 -36.26 -54.90 38.93
C LYS A 2 -35.76 -54.28 37.61
N ARG A 3 -36.47 -54.46 36.49
CA ARG A 3 -36.10 -53.92 35.16
C ARG A 3 -36.26 -52.39 35.03
N LEU A 4 -37.13 -51.77 35.82
CA LEU A 4 -37.34 -50.32 35.78
C LEU A 4 -36.21 -49.54 36.48
N ILE A 5 -35.52 -50.16 37.44
CA ILE A 5 -34.42 -49.53 38.20
C ILE A 5 -33.15 -49.40 37.33
N TYR A 6 -32.92 -50.34 36.40
CA TYR A 6 -31.76 -50.26 35.50
C TYR A 6 -31.90 -49.16 34.44
N LEU A 7 -33.13 -48.89 33.98
CA LEU A 7 -33.40 -47.83 32.99
C LEU A 7 -33.21 -46.43 33.58
N THR A 8 -33.55 -46.21 34.85
CA THR A 8 -33.34 -44.92 35.51
C THR A 8 -31.86 -44.66 35.83
N TYR A 9 -31.09 -45.70 36.18
CA TYR A 9 -29.64 -45.57 36.39
C TYR A 9 -28.86 -45.31 35.10
N LEU A 10 -29.27 -45.93 33.98
CA LEU A 10 -28.62 -45.69 32.68
C LEU A 10 -28.85 -44.26 32.17
N GLY A 11 -30.03 -43.69 32.43
CA GLY A 11 -30.33 -42.29 32.08
C GLY A 11 -29.52 -41.28 32.90
N LEU A 12 -29.28 -41.56 34.18
CA LEU A 12 -28.48 -40.68 35.04
C LEU A 12 -26.98 -40.69 34.68
N LEU A 13 -26.46 -41.83 34.21
CA LEU A 13 -25.07 -41.98 33.78
C LEU A 13 -24.78 -41.17 32.50
N PHE A 14 -25.76 -40.97 31.63
CA PHE A 14 -25.60 -40.24 30.37
C PHE A 14 -25.44 -38.72 30.56
N LEU A 15 -25.98 -38.16 31.65
CA LEU A 15 -25.87 -36.71 31.94
C LEU A 15 -24.47 -36.28 32.41
N ILE A 16 -23.63 -37.22 32.84
CA ILE A 16 -22.28 -36.93 33.36
C ILE A 16 -21.23 -36.90 32.24
N LEU A 17 -21.53 -37.44 31.06
CA LEU A 17 -20.61 -37.50 29.92
C LEU A 17 -20.61 -36.24 29.02
N ILE A 18 -21.47 -35.26 29.31
CA ILE A 18 -21.57 -34.02 28.51
C ILE A 18 -20.76 -32.86 29.14
N SER A 19 -20.23 -33.03 30.36
CA SER A 19 -19.55 -31.94 31.09
C SER A 19 -18.02 -32.07 31.07
N CYS A 20 -17.44 -32.02 29.87
CA CYS A 20 -16.03 -31.66 29.69
C CYS A 20 -15.79 -31.17 28.26
N GLN A 21 -16.51 -30.12 27.86
CA GLN A 21 -15.96 -29.25 26.83
C GLN A 21 -14.86 -28.43 27.50
N LYS A 22 -13.61 -28.81 27.22
CA LYS A 22 -12.44 -27.98 27.50
C LYS A 22 -12.73 -26.63 26.86
N GLU A 23 -12.99 -25.63 27.69
CA GLU A 23 -13.18 -24.25 27.26
C GLU A 23 -11.86 -23.83 26.60
N SER A 24 -11.82 -23.96 25.28
CA SER A 24 -10.74 -23.40 24.48
C SER A 24 -10.98 -21.91 24.55
N VAL A 25 -10.45 -21.29 25.60
CA VAL A 25 -10.38 -19.84 25.76
C VAL A 25 -9.70 -19.35 24.49
N ALA A 26 -10.51 -18.86 23.55
CA ALA A 26 -9.99 -18.16 22.40
C ALA A 26 -9.05 -17.09 22.95
N PRO A 27 -7.83 -16.93 22.39
CA PRO A 27 -7.01 -15.79 22.77
C PRO A 27 -7.92 -14.57 22.71
N ALA A 28 -8.00 -13.83 23.82
CA ALA A 28 -8.82 -12.63 23.91
C ALA A 28 -8.65 -11.89 22.59
N PRO A 29 -9.74 -11.59 21.86
CA PRO A 29 -9.60 -10.90 20.59
C PRO A 29 -8.72 -9.71 20.87
N ALA A 30 -7.54 -9.68 20.26
CA ALA A 30 -6.72 -8.48 20.24
C ALA A 30 -7.71 -7.36 19.94
N PRO A 31 -7.75 -6.30 20.77
CA PRO A 31 -8.77 -5.26 20.66
C PRO A 31 -8.88 -5.00 19.17
N ALA A 32 -10.07 -5.26 18.62
CA ALA A 32 -10.35 -4.95 17.24
C ALA A 32 -10.08 -3.45 17.20
N THR A 33 -8.86 -3.10 16.81
CA THR A 33 -8.55 -1.81 16.28
C THR A 33 -9.42 -1.87 15.06
N GLU A 34 -10.64 -1.38 15.21
CA GLU A 34 -11.46 -1.05 14.08
C GLU A 34 -10.51 -0.22 13.25
N VAL A 35 -9.99 -0.83 12.19
CA VAL A 35 -9.37 -0.13 11.09
C VAL A 35 -10.53 0.55 10.36
N ASN A 36 -11.33 1.31 11.10
CA ASN A 36 -12.12 2.44 10.65
C ASN A 36 -11.12 3.57 10.42
N SER A 37 -10.19 3.31 9.51
CA SER A 37 -9.45 4.33 8.78
C SER A 37 -10.03 4.40 7.39
N GLU A 38 -11.36 4.60 7.31
CA GLU A 38 -11.75 5.81 6.61
C GLU A 38 -10.97 6.92 7.32
N ALA A 39 -9.81 7.29 6.77
CA ALA A 39 -9.28 8.61 6.93
C ALA A 39 -10.37 9.53 6.39
N ARG A 40 -11.40 9.77 7.22
CA ARG A 40 -12.38 10.81 7.03
C ARG A 40 -11.52 12.02 6.80
N MET A 41 -11.49 12.49 5.54
CA MET A 41 -10.99 13.80 5.18
C MET A 41 -11.59 14.74 6.22
N HIS A 42 -10.80 15.11 7.23
CA HIS A 42 -11.27 16.01 8.26
C HIS A 42 -11.43 17.35 7.53
N PRO A 43 -12.65 17.90 7.44
CA PRO A 43 -12.85 19.20 6.82
C PRO A 43 -12.29 20.23 7.80
N GLY A 44 -10.98 20.48 7.74
CA GLY A 44 -10.30 21.35 8.69
C GLY A 44 -8.78 21.33 8.65
N ASN A 45 -8.14 20.31 8.07
CA ASN A 45 -6.68 20.32 7.93
C ASN A 45 -6.30 20.72 6.49
N GLN A 46 -5.74 21.92 6.32
CA GLN A 46 -5.35 22.49 5.01
C GLN A 46 -4.14 21.81 4.34
N GLY A 47 -3.78 20.59 4.79
CA GLY A 47 -2.64 19.83 4.30
C GLY A 47 -3.05 18.54 3.58
N CYS A 48 -2.17 18.03 2.72
CA CYS A 48 -2.35 16.75 2.06
C CYS A 48 -2.57 15.63 3.10
N PRO A 49 -3.48 14.68 2.85
CA PRO A 49 -3.54 13.46 3.65
C PRO A 49 -2.17 12.80 3.73
N PRO A 50 -1.69 12.41 4.92
CA PRO A 50 -0.42 11.71 5.01
C PRO A 50 -0.56 10.31 4.40
N HIS A 51 0.37 9.94 3.53
CA HIS A 51 0.51 8.57 3.07
C HIS A 51 1.59 7.88 3.89
N PHE A 52 1.22 6.87 4.66
CA PHE A 52 2.15 6.13 5.50
C PHE A 52 1.64 4.71 5.74
N PHE A 53 2.53 3.85 6.20
CA PHE A 53 2.17 2.59 6.83
C PHE A 53 3.01 2.36 8.08
N ILE A 54 2.56 1.48 8.97
CA ILE A 54 3.34 1.06 10.14
C ILE A 54 4.11 -0.21 9.79
N SER A 55 5.44 -0.11 9.74
CA SER A 55 6.35 -1.26 9.65
C SER A 55 6.58 -1.87 11.04
N LYS A 56 7.31 -3.00 11.11
CA LYS A 56 7.76 -3.54 12.41
C LYS A 56 8.67 -2.60 13.19
N THR A 57 9.37 -1.70 12.51
CA THR A 57 10.31 -0.75 13.14
C THR A 57 9.72 0.63 13.41
N GLY A 58 8.48 0.89 12.98
CA GLY A 58 7.80 2.17 13.18
C GLY A 58 7.10 2.69 11.92
N PRO A 59 6.55 3.91 11.97
CA PRO A 59 5.87 4.52 10.84
C PRO A 59 6.85 4.84 9.70
N VAL A 60 6.45 4.52 8.47
CA VAL A 60 7.14 4.88 7.23
C VAL A 60 6.28 5.89 6.48
N PHE A 61 6.76 7.13 6.37
CA PHE A 61 6.05 8.22 5.70
C PHE A 61 6.48 8.32 4.24
N LEU A 62 5.51 8.44 3.34
CA LEU A 62 5.70 8.59 1.91
C LEU A 62 5.34 10.03 1.51
N THR A 63 6.30 10.75 0.95
CA THR A 63 6.12 12.15 0.54
C THR A 63 5.78 12.22 -0.95
N PRO A 64 4.58 12.74 -1.32
CA PRO A 64 4.20 12.86 -2.72
C PRO A 64 5.22 13.67 -3.55
N THR A 65 5.50 13.24 -4.78
CA THR A 65 6.30 14.05 -5.71
C THR A 65 5.50 15.22 -6.28
N CYS A 66 6.20 16.32 -6.56
CA CYS A 66 5.66 17.40 -7.42
C CYS A 66 5.54 17.00 -8.90
N GLN A 67 6.19 15.90 -9.31
CA GLN A 67 6.08 15.29 -10.63
C GLN A 67 4.97 14.24 -10.55
N VAL A 68 3.74 14.62 -10.96
CA VAL A 68 2.53 13.90 -10.55
C VAL A 68 2.22 12.75 -11.51
N LEU A 69 2.93 11.64 -11.31
CA LEU A 69 2.56 10.33 -11.82
C LEU A 69 1.61 9.65 -10.83
N VAL A 70 0.63 8.91 -11.32
CA VAL A 70 -0.21 8.03 -10.50
C VAL A 70 -0.21 6.63 -11.09
N THR A 71 -0.43 5.64 -10.22
CA THR A 71 -0.61 4.26 -10.63
C THR A 71 -2.08 3.90 -10.57
N VAL A 72 -2.63 3.40 -11.67
CA VAL A 72 -4.02 3.00 -11.79
C VAL A 72 -4.09 1.55 -12.23
N GLY A 73 -4.75 0.71 -11.44
CA GLY A 73 -5.07 -0.65 -11.84
C GLY A 73 -6.44 -0.71 -12.48
N PHE A 74 -6.52 -1.27 -13.68
CA PHE A 74 -7.77 -1.58 -14.34
C PHE A 74 -8.11 -3.06 -14.22
N ALA A 75 -9.38 -3.42 -14.31
CA ALA A 75 -9.77 -4.82 -14.46
C ALA A 75 -9.23 -5.39 -15.79
N ASP A 76 -8.89 -6.68 -15.81
CA ASP A 76 -8.18 -7.36 -16.91
C ASP A 76 -8.82 -7.18 -18.29
N GLN A 77 -10.15 -7.09 -18.35
CA GLN A 77 -10.91 -6.94 -19.59
C GLN A 77 -10.95 -5.51 -20.16
N VAL A 78 -10.33 -4.53 -19.50
CA VAL A 78 -10.36 -3.13 -19.95
C VAL A 78 -9.28 -2.90 -21.01
N SER A 79 -9.70 -2.72 -22.26
CA SER A 79 -8.79 -2.43 -23.38
C SER A 79 -8.07 -1.08 -23.22
N SER A 80 -6.89 -0.92 -23.84
CA SER A 80 -6.13 0.34 -23.80
C SER A 80 -6.93 1.54 -24.32
N ALA A 81 -7.78 1.35 -25.34
CA ALA A 81 -8.66 2.40 -25.86
C ALA A 81 -9.70 2.83 -24.81
N GLU A 82 -10.25 1.88 -24.06
CA GLU A 82 -11.19 2.14 -22.98
C GLU A 82 -10.51 2.81 -21.77
N LYS A 83 -9.29 2.38 -21.41
CA LYS A 83 -8.47 3.05 -20.38
C LYS A 83 -8.28 4.53 -20.73
N GLN A 84 -7.85 4.81 -21.97
CA GLN A 84 -7.67 6.18 -22.46
C GLN A 84 -8.98 6.96 -22.45
N ARG A 85 -10.09 6.35 -22.87
CA ARG A 85 -11.42 6.98 -22.86
C ARG A 85 -11.85 7.37 -21.44
N ILE A 86 -11.70 6.48 -20.47
CA ILE A 86 -12.02 6.75 -19.05
C ILE A 86 -11.16 7.90 -18.53
N LEU A 87 -9.84 7.81 -18.72
CA LEU A 87 -8.90 8.80 -18.18
C LEU A 87 -9.04 10.19 -18.83
N SER A 88 -9.37 10.24 -20.12
CA SER A 88 -9.59 11.51 -20.85
C SER A 88 -10.76 12.35 -20.35
N GLN A 89 -11.63 11.79 -19.50
CA GLN A 89 -12.74 12.52 -18.87
C GLN A 89 -12.26 13.48 -17.77
N TYR A 90 -11.03 13.30 -17.29
CA TYR A 90 -10.45 14.08 -16.21
C TYR A 90 -9.43 15.07 -16.76
N SER A 91 -9.67 16.37 -16.57
CA SER A 91 -8.80 17.44 -17.08
C SER A 91 -7.39 17.41 -16.49
N LEU A 92 -7.19 16.74 -15.34
CA LEU A 92 -5.87 16.57 -14.74
C LEU A 92 -4.99 15.59 -15.50
N VAL A 93 -5.56 14.68 -16.29
CA VAL A 93 -4.78 13.67 -17.00
C VAL A 93 -4.13 14.30 -18.23
N GLU A 94 -2.83 14.15 -18.35
CA GLU A 94 -2.07 14.49 -19.56
C GLU A 94 -2.06 13.30 -20.52
N GLN A 95 -1.54 12.16 -20.06
CA GLN A 95 -1.41 10.94 -20.87
C GLN A 95 -1.22 9.68 -20.02
N ILE A 96 -1.41 8.51 -20.63
CA ILE A 96 -0.87 7.25 -20.12
C ILE A 96 0.61 7.20 -20.52
N GLU A 97 1.50 7.14 -19.54
CA GLU A 97 2.95 7.13 -19.75
C GLU A 97 3.44 5.73 -20.12
N SER A 98 3.00 4.72 -19.38
CA SER A 98 3.43 3.32 -19.57
C SER A 98 2.48 2.36 -18.86
N GLU A 99 2.68 1.06 -19.09
CA GLU A 99 2.04 -0.02 -18.32
C GLU A 99 3.12 -0.96 -17.80
N TYR A 100 3.02 -1.35 -16.53
CA TYR A 100 3.95 -2.26 -15.88
C TYR A 100 3.24 -3.58 -15.56
N PRO A 101 3.76 -4.73 -16.00
CA PRO A 101 3.19 -6.02 -15.62
C PRO A 101 3.37 -6.25 -14.13
N LEU A 102 2.34 -6.78 -13.49
CA LEU A 102 2.34 -7.20 -12.09
C LEU A 102 2.45 -8.72 -12.00
N GLU A 103 2.79 -9.23 -10.82
CA GLU A 103 3.00 -10.66 -10.59
C GLU A 103 1.70 -11.46 -10.73
N ASP A 104 0.55 -10.80 -10.55
CA ASP A 104 -0.76 -11.42 -10.70
C ASP A 104 -1.28 -11.52 -12.13
N GLY A 105 -0.46 -11.09 -13.11
CA GLY A 105 -0.77 -11.08 -14.53
C GLY A 105 -1.53 -9.83 -14.99
N SER A 106 -1.93 -8.95 -14.07
CA SER A 106 -2.53 -7.65 -14.41
C SER A 106 -1.46 -6.61 -14.74
N PHE A 107 -1.89 -5.38 -15.03
CA PHE A 107 -1.01 -4.26 -15.34
C PHE A 107 -1.30 -3.06 -14.45
N ALA A 108 -0.23 -2.46 -13.94
CA ALA A 108 -0.22 -1.14 -13.35
C ALA A 108 -0.08 -0.09 -14.46
N THR A 109 -1.15 0.66 -14.76
CA THR A 109 -1.12 1.76 -15.74
C THR A 109 -0.56 3.01 -15.07
N ILE A 110 0.55 3.53 -15.58
CA ILE A 110 1.18 4.76 -15.10
C ILE A 110 0.59 5.94 -15.86
N VAL A 111 -0.07 6.83 -15.14
CA VAL A 111 -0.76 7.98 -15.71
C VAL A 111 -0.03 9.25 -15.29
N LYS A 112 0.37 10.04 -16.28
CA LYS A 112 0.96 11.35 -16.07
C LYS A 112 -0.14 12.40 -15.96
N LEU A 113 -0.09 13.19 -14.89
CA LEU A 113 -0.98 14.33 -14.71
C LEU A 113 -0.32 15.63 -15.18
N GLN A 114 -1.14 16.62 -15.50
CA GLN A 114 -0.68 17.96 -15.86
C GLN A 114 0.14 18.60 -14.73
N ASN A 115 1.09 19.47 -15.08
CA ASN A 115 1.89 20.22 -14.10
C ASN A 115 1.02 21.21 -13.30
N GLY A 116 1.41 21.49 -12.06
CA GLY A 116 0.78 22.52 -11.23
C GLY A 116 -0.41 22.03 -10.39
N ASN A 117 -0.71 20.73 -10.41
CA ASN A 117 -1.69 20.13 -9.51
C ASN A 117 -1.15 20.13 -8.07
N ASN A 118 -1.98 20.56 -7.12
CA ASN A 118 -1.68 20.36 -5.71
C ASN A 118 -2.18 18.97 -5.25
N CYS A 119 -1.76 18.55 -4.07
CA CYS A 119 -2.13 17.24 -3.54
C CYS A 119 -3.64 17.09 -3.28
N ILE A 120 -4.36 18.17 -3.00
CA ILE A 120 -5.82 18.11 -2.77
C ILE A 120 -6.52 17.75 -4.08
N ASP A 121 -6.10 18.36 -5.18
CA ASP A 121 -6.64 18.06 -6.51
C ASP A 121 -6.31 16.63 -6.94
N LEU A 122 -5.11 16.14 -6.62
CA LEU A 122 -4.71 14.74 -6.82
C LEU A 122 -5.62 13.78 -6.04
N GLU A 123 -5.78 13.99 -4.74
CA GLU A 123 -6.63 13.12 -3.90
C GLU A 123 -8.08 13.12 -4.36
N LYS A 124 -8.60 14.30 -4.72
CA LYS A 124 -9.94 14.44 -5.29
C LYS A 124 -10.06 13.65 -6.59
N PHE A 125 -9.07 13.75 -7.48
CA PHE A 125 -9.03 13.01 -8.74
C PHE A 125 -9.00 11.50 -8.50
N LEU A 126 -8.11 10.99 -7.64
CA LEU A 126 -8.02 9.56 -7.32
C LEU A 126 -9.34 9.03 -6.75
N TRP A 127 -9.94 9.79 -5.83
CA TRP A 127 -11.24 9.46 -5.27
C TRP A 127 -12.33 9.44 -6.35
N GLN A 128 -12.45 10.50 -7.17
CA GLN A 128 -13.44 10.58 -8.24
C GLN A 128 -13.29 9.43 -9.25
N LEU A 129 -12.06 9.13 -9.65
CA LEU A 129 -11.73 8.04 -10.55
C LEU A 129 -12.26 6.70 -10.01
N MET A 130 -11.96 6.39 -8.75
CA MET A 130 -12.43 5.16 -8.09
C MET A 130 -13.95 5.10 -7.91
N GLN A 131 -14.59 6.21 -7.57
CA GLN A 131 -16.04 6.23 -7.30
C GLN A 131 -16.88 6.18 -8.58
N GLN A 132 -16.44 6.86 -9.65
CA GLN A 132 -17.19 6.94 -10.91
C GLN A 132 -17.00 5.71 -11.79
N ASN A 133 -15.91 4.94 -11.58
CA ASN A 133 -15.55 3.80 -12.41
C ASN A 133 -15.38 2.49 -11.59
N PRO A 134 -16.35 2.11 -10.74
CA PRO A 134 -16.18 1.02 -9.76
C PRO A 134 -16.01 -0.36 -10.41
N ARG A 135 -16.46 -0.55 -11.66
CA ARG A 135 -16.35 -1.84 -12.35
C ARG A 135 -15.04 -2.01 -13.11
N THR A 136 -14.36 -0.91 -13.41
CA THR A 136 -13.21 -0.88 -14.31
C THR A 136 -11.92 -0.49 -13.59
N ILE A 137 -11.98 0.30 -12.51
CA ILE A 137 -10.81 0.71 -11.72
C ILE A 137 -10.72 -0.13 -10.45
N MET A 138 -9.67 -0.96 -10.36
CA MET A 138 -9.41 -1.84 -9.21
C MET A 138 -8.65 -1.13 -8.10
N TYR A 139 -7.76 -0.20 -8.43
CA TYR A 139 -7.10 0.70 -7.49
C TYR A 139 -6.60 1.96 -8.20
N ALA A 140 -6.39 3.02 -7.43
CA ALA A 140 -5.72 4.23 -7.90
C ALA A 140 -4.89 4.79 -6.74
N LEU A 141 -3.59 4.94 -6.93
CA LEU A 141 -2.64 5.32 -5.88
C LEU A 141 -1.67 6.38 -6.38
N PRO A 142 -1.26 7.33 -5.52
CA PRO A 142 -0.28 8.33 -5.88
C PRO A 142 1.12 7.72 -6.02
N SER A 143 2.00 8.46 -6.69
CA SER A 143 3.45 8.19 -6.68
C SER A 143 4.17 9.12 -5.71
N PHE A 144 5.32 8.67 -5.23
CA PHE A 144 6.10 9.36 -4.19
C PHE A 144 7.51 9.66 -4.67
N GLY A 145 8.11 10.69 -4.08
CA GLY A 145 9.52 10.98 -4.33
C GLY A 145 10.40 10.08 -3.51
N ASP A 146 11.46 9.56 -4.13
CA ASP A 146 12.61 9.13 -3.36
C ASP A 146 13.40 10.37 -2.91
N ALA A 147 13.65 10.49 -1.61
CA ALA A 147 14.44 11.59 -1.06
C ALA A 147 15.93 11.52 -1.48
N TYR A 148 16.39 10.35 -1.91
CA TYR A 148 17.78 10.04 -2.18
C TYR A 148 18.11 9.88 -3.66
N MET A 149 17.11 9.66 -4.52
CA MET A 149 17.30 9.49 -5.95
C MET A 149 16.25 10.29 -6.76
N PRO A 150 16.59 10.78 -7.96
CA PRO A 150 15.62 11.34 -8.90
C PRO A 150 14.79 10.20 -9.55
N SER A 151 14.16 9.38 -8.72
CA SER A 151 13.26 8.30 -9.05
C SER A 151 11.94 8.52 -8.34
N TRP A 152 10.85 8.17 -9.01
CA TRP A 152 9.54 8.08 -8.36
C TRP A 152 9.31 6.64 -7.88
N LEU A 153 8.54 6.54 -6.80
CA LEU A 153 8.07 5.30 -6.21
C LEU A 153 6.57 5.19 -6.46
N GLY A 154 6.17 4.31 -7.36
CA GLY A 154 4.76 3.99 -7.62
C GLY A 154 4.24 2.95 -6.66
N LEU A 155 3.13 3.23 -5.98
CA LEU A 155 2.45 2.17 -5.24
C LEU A 155 1.63 1.30 -6.20
N THR A 156 1.83 0.00 -6.11
CA THR A 156 0.95 -1.00 -6.73
C THR A 156 -0.13 -1.46 -5.74
N GLN A 157 -1.03 -2.34 -6.20
CA GLN A 157 -1.92 -3.07 -5.30
C GLN A 157 -1.20 -4.19 -4.53
N GLU A 158 0.04 -4.51 -4.88
CA GLU A 158 0.76 -5.65 -4.33
C GLU A 158 1.59 -5.28 -3.11
N PHE A 159 1.75 -6.24 -2.20
CA PHE A 159 2.61 -6.13 -1.04
C PHE A 159 3.18 -7.48 -0.64
N PHE A 160 4.37 -7.42 -0.08
CA PHE A 160 5.11 -8.55 0.43
C PHE A 160 4.65 -8.88 1.86
N VAL A 161 4.52 -10.16 2.19
CA VAL A 161 4.21 -10.63 3.54
C VAL A 161 5.11 -11.80 3.89
N GLY A 162 5.94 -11.62 4.93
CA GLY A 162 6.69 -12.70 5.57
C GLY A 162 5.99 -13.15 6.85
N LEU A 163 5.88 -14.46 7.07
CA LEU A 163 5.29 -15.06 8.26
C LEU A 163 6.35 -15.76 9.13
N ASN A 164 6.25 -15.60 10.44
CA ASN A 164 7.04 -16.33 11.44
C ASN A 164 6.13 -17.27 12.24
N SER A 165 5.33 -18.08 11.55
CA SER A 165 4.38 -19.01 12.16
C SER A 165 4.87 -20.45 12.09
N SER A 166 4.41 -21.30 13.02
CA SER A 166 4.59 -22.75 12.96
C SER A 166 3.70 -23.42 11.90
N ASN A 167 2.67 -22.73 11.41
CA ASN A 167 1.86 -23.16 10.26
C ASN A 167 1.53 -21.97 9.35
N PRO A 168 2.52 -21.46 8.59
CA PRO A 168 2.35 -20.31 7.72
C PRO A 168 1.23 -20.45 6.70
N ALA A 169 1.09 -21.62 6.06
CA ALA A 169 0.08 -21.87 5.03
C ALA A 169 -1.35 -21.72 5.56
N ALA A 170 -1.65 -22.24 6.76
CA ALA A 170 -2.99 -22.07 7.34
C ALA A 170 -3.23 -20.62 7.81
N ASP A 171 -2.19 -19.94 8.30
CA ASP A 171 -2.33 -18.57 8.78
C ASP A 171 -2.49 -17.58 7.62
N ILE A 172 -1.74 -17.71 6.52
CA ILE A 172 -1.90 -16.82 5.36
C ILE A 172 -3.29 -16.94 4.76
N GLN A 173 -3.83 -18.17 4.64
CA GLN A 173 -5.19 -18.41 4.13
C GLN A 173 -6.26 -17.76 5.01
N ARG A 174 -6.07 -17.81 6.34
CA ARG A 174 -6.99 -17.12 7.27
C ARG A 174 -6.89 -15.61 7.11
N LEU A 175 -5.67 -15.07 6.96
CA LEU A 175 -5.45 -13.63 6.81
C LEU A 175 -6.05 -13.11 5.51
N THR A 176 -5.78 -13.76 4.37
CA THR A 176 -6.34 -13.35 3.08
C THR A 176 -7.86 -13.41 3.06
N ALA A 177 -8.48 -14.44 3.65
CA ALA A 177 -9.92 -14.51 3.81
C ALA A 177 -10.48 -13.36 4.68
N LEU A 178 -9.79 -13.02 5.77
CA LEU A 178 -10.19 -11.95 6.69
C LEU A 178 -10.11 -10.56 6.05
N THR A 179 -9.04 -10.29 5.29
CA THR A 179 -8.77 -8.99 4.66
C THR A 179 -9.32 -8.87 3.24
N ARG A 180 -9.84 -9.97 2.69
CA ARG A 180 -10.25 -10.11 1.28
C ARG A 180 -9.13 -9.76 0.30
N THR A 181 -7.88 -9.96 0.70
CA THR A 181 -6.73 -9.85 -0.18
C THR A 181 -6.54 -11.18 -0.91
N ARG A 182 -5.78 -11.18 -2.00
CA ARG A 182 -5.52 -12.38 -2.79
C ARG A 182 -4.05 -12.74 -2.77
N ILE A 183 -3.73 -14.02 -2.65
CA ILE A 183 -2.35 -14.50 -2.86
C ILE A 183 -2.06 -14.42 -4.35
N VAL A 184 -1.03 -13.67 -4.70
CA VAL A 184 -0.55 -13.48 -6.07
C VAL A 184 0.56 -14.47 -6.36
N TYR A 185 1.54 -14.52 -5.47
CA TYR A 185 2.73 -15.35 -5.62
C TYR A 185 3.17 -15.92 -4.28
N THR A 186 3.80 -17.09 -4.31
CA THR A 186 4.38 -17.75 -3.14
C THR A 186 5.83 -18.08 -3.44
N PHE A 187 6.75 -17.47 -2.70
CA PHE A 187 8.19 -17.75 -2.83
C PHE A 187 8.55 -19.05 -2.10
N ASP A 188 8.09 -19.16 -0.87
CA ASP A 188 8.21 -20.34 -0.01
C ASP A 188 7.03 -20.40 0.96
N ASP A 189 7.03 -21.38 1.87
CA ASP A 189 5.95 -21.57 2.84
C ASP A 189 5.72 -20.33 3.74
N SER A 190 6.69 -19.45 3.90
CA SER A 190 6.65 -18.30 4.79
C SER A 190 6.59 -16.94 4.09
N PHE A 191 6.82 -16.87 2.78
CA PHE A 191 6.95 -15.60 2.06
C PHE A 191 6.04 -15.49 0.82
N TYR A 192 5.21 -14.45 0.82
CA TYR A 192 4.09 -14.28 -0.11
C TYR A 192 4.06 -12.88 -0.72
N ILE A 193 3.55 -12.79 -1.94
CA ILE A 193 3.03 -11.54 -2.52
C ILE A 193 1.51 -11.61 -2.46
N LEU A 194 0.90 -10.59 -1.86
CA LEU A 194 -0.54 -10.42 -1.80
C LEU A 194 -0.97 -9.19 -2.61
N ALA A 195 -2.19 -9.18 -3.13
CA ALA A 195 -2.82 -8.02 -3.75
C ALA A 195 -3.99 -7.49 -2.90
N ALA A 196 -4.06 -6.18 -2.77
CA ALA A 196 -5.14 -5.42 -2.14
C ALA A 196 -5.83 -4.51 -3.17
N ASP A 197 -6.93 -4.99 -3.73
CA ASP A 197 -7.77 -4.27 -4.68
C ASP A 197 -8.94 -3.53 -3.98
N ARG A 198 -9.85 -2.93 -4.76
CA ARG A 198 -11.07 -2.28 -4.25
C ARG A 198 -12.00 -3.18 -3.44
N ASN A 199 -11.90 -4.51 -3.56
CA ASN A 199 -12.73 -5.46 -2.85
C ASN A 199 -12.10 -5.88 -1.50
N SER A 200 -10.83 -5.54 -1.31
CA SER A 200 -10.09 -5.72 -0.08
C SER A 200 -10.59 -4.78 1.02
N ARG A 201 -10.29 -5.11 2.28
CA ARG A 201 -10.71 -4.30 3.43
C ARG A 201 -10.03 -2.93 3.55
N GLY A 202 -9.00 -2.69 2.76
CA GLY A 202 -8.29 -1.43 2.66
C GLY A 202 -7.26 -1.49 1.54
N ASN A 203 -6.64 -0.34 1.27
CA ASN A 203 -5.57 -0.24 0.27
C ASN A 203 -4.27 -0.89 0.76
N VAL A 204 -3.27 -0.95 -0.11
CA VAL A 204 -1.97 -1.58 0.15
C VAL A 204 -1.30 -1.08 1.43
N LEU A 205 -1.31 0.22 1.71
CA LEU A 205 -0.67 0.81 2.89
C LEU A 205 -1.40 0.43 4.20
N GLN A 206 -2.73 0.41 4.14
CA GLN A 206 -3.58 -0.04 5.24
C GLN A 206 -3.38 -1.53 5.52
N MET A 207 -3.23 -2.35 4.46
CA MET A 207 -2.94 -3.76 4.61
C MET A 207 -1.56 -3.99 5.21
N CYS A 208 -0.51 -3.31 4.75
CA CYS A 208 0.81 -3.41 5.38
C CYS A 208 0.77 -3.05 6.87
N THR A 209 0.06 -1.97 7.23
CA THR A 209 -0.15 -1.58 8.63
C THR A 209 -0.87 -2.67 9.44
N PHE A 210 -1.97 -3.21 8.91
CA PHE A 210 -2.74 -4.26 9.56
C PHE A 210 -1.91 -5.53 9.78
N PHE A 211 -1.20 -5.99 8.75
CA PHE A 211 -0.38 -7.20 8.82
C PHE A 211 0.80 -7.02 9.78
N ASN A 212 1.49 -5.87 9.77
CA ASN A 212 2.59 -5.60 10.70
C ASN A 212 2.16 -5.53 12.17
N ALA A 213 0.89 -5.24 12.46
CA ALA A 213 0.38 -5.30 13.83
C ALA A 213 0.25 -6.74 14.38
N LEU A 214 0.28 -7.76 13.51
CA LEU A 214 0.09 -9.15 13.91
C LEU A 214 1.41 -9.80 14.38
N PRO A 215 1.42 -10.51 15.52
CA PRO A 215 2.64 -11.16 16.02
C PRO A 215 3.23 -12.25 15.11
N LYS A 216 2.37 -12.90 14.32
CA LYS A 216 2.71 -14.00 13.40
C LYS A 216 3.21 -13.55 12.03
N VAL A 217 3.20 -12.24 11.78
CA VAL A 217 3.76 -11.62 10.58
C VAL A 217 5.15 -11.13 10.97
N ALA A 218 6.17 -11.57 10.25
CA ALA A 218 7.53 -11.10 10.38
C ALA A 218 7.68 -9.68 9.79
N PHE A 219 7.10 -9.44 8.62
CA PHE A 219 7.03 -8.12 7.98
C PHE A 219 5.91 -8.07 6.95
N ALA A 220 5.43 -6.86 6.64
CA ALA A 220 4.58 -6.58 5.51
C ALA A 220 4.98 -5.24 4.88
N GLU A 221 5.34 -5.25 3.59
CA GLU A 221 5.95 -4.09 2.92
C GLU A 221 5.30 -3.90 1.54
N PRO A 222 4.98 -2.66 1.11
CA PRO A 222 4.41 -2.42 -0.21
C PRO A 222 5.36 -2.87 -1.33
N ASN A 223 4.80 -3.37 -2.44
CA ASN A 223 5.56 -3.59 -3.66
C ASN A 223 5.56 -2.28 -4.49
N TYR A 224 6.74 -1.71 -4.69
CA TYR A 224 6.92 -0.44 -5.37
C TYR A 224 7.36 -0.64 -6.82
N LEU A 225 6.82 0.19 -7.71
CA LEU A 225 7.42 0.43 -9.01
C LEU A 225 8.50 1.50 -8.85
N VAL A 226 9.72 1.16 -9.24
CA VAL A 226 10.86 2.07 -9.21
C VAL A 226 11.29 2.32 -10.64
N GLN A 227 11.19 3.57 -11.10
CA GLN A 227 11.83 3.97 -12.34
C GLN A 227 13.22 4.50 -12.02
N ALA A 228 14.25 3.83 -12.54
CA ALA A 228 15.61 4.34 -12.47
C ALA A 228 15.66 5.75 -13.09
N PRO A 229 16.47 6.67 -12.54
CA PRO A 229 16.67 7.96 -13.17
C PRO A 229 17.19 7.77 -14.60
N PRO A 230 16.83 8.66 -15.54
CA PRO A 230 17.39 8.59 -16.89
C PRO A 230 18.91 8.54 -16.79
N PRO A 231 19.59 7.74 -17.62
CA PRO A 231 21.05 7.68 -17.61
C PRO A 231 21.57 9.12 -17.74
N PHE A 232 22.49 9.50 -16.85
CA PHE A 232 23.09 10.83 -16.88
C PHE A 232 23.55 11.11 -18.31
N THR A 233 22.86 12.01 -19.01
CA THR A 233 23.34 12.48 -20.30
C THR A 233 24.63 13.25 -20.00
N GLU A 234 25.75 12.67 -20.43
CA GLU A 234 27.14 13.13 -20.29
C GLU A 234 27.40 14.48 -21.02
N SER A 235 26.40 15.36 -21.12
CA SER A 235 26.47 16.66 -21.79
C SER A 235 26.52 17.84 -20.82
N GLN A 236 26.57 17.60 -19.51
CA GLN A 236 26.95 18.62 -18.52
C GLN A 236 28.34 18.31 -17.92
N HIS A 237 29.32 18.03 -18.78
CA HIS A 237 30.70 18.38 -18.47
C HIS A 237 30.77 19.90 -18.30
N LEU A 238 30.49 20.36 -17.09
CA LEU A 238 31.03 21.60 -16.56
C LEU A 238 32.54 21.50 -16.75
N ASN A 239 33.06 22.20 -17.74
CA ASN A 239 34.48 22.36 -17.98
C ASN A 239 35.07 23.06 -16.74
N PRO A 240 35.80 22.38 -15.84
CA PRO A 240 36.25 22.98 -14.58
C PRO A 240 37.36 24.03 -14.80
N PHE A 241 37.78 24.26 -16.05
CA PHE A 241 38.92 25.09 -16.40
C PHE A 241 38.60 26.56 -16.74
N ASN A 242 37.35 27.02 -16.60
CA ASN A 242 37.02 28.44 -16.79
C ASN A 242 36.72 29.17 -15.47
N ALA A 243 37.45 28.83 -14.41
CA ALA A 243 37.58 29.71 -13.25
C ALA A 243 38.60 30.81 -13.58
N SER A 244 38.15 31.83 -14.33
CA SER A 244 38.90 33.09 -14.44
C SER A 244 38.93 33.77 -13.08
N THR A 245 40.06 33.63 -12.40
CA THR A 245 40.47 34.28 -11.16
C THR A 245 40.23 35.79 -11.21
N LYS A 246 39.11 36.28 -10.67
CA LYS A 246 39.00 37.68 -10.24
C LYS A 246 39.67 37.82 -8.87
N LEU A 247 40.97 38.11 -8.89
CA LEU A 247 41.72 38.60 -7.73
C LEU A 247 41.12 39.93 -7.28
N TYR A 248 40.43 39.92 -6.14
CA TYR A 248 40.04 41.14 -5.44
C TYR A 248 41.27 41.73 -4.75
N THR A 249 41.80 42.81 -5.31
CA THR A 249 42.74 43.71 -4.63
C THR A 249 41.99 44.52 -3.57
N THR A 250 42.17 44.17 -2.29
CA THR A 250 41.81 45.03 -1.15
C THR A 250 42.91 46.07 -0.94
N LYS A 251 42.65 47.31 -1.38
CA LYS A 251 43.39 48.50 -0.95
C LYS A 251 42.61 49.22 0.15
N GLY A 252 43.19 49.23 1.35
CA GLY A 252 43.27 50.38 2.26
C GLY A 252 41.99 50.98 2.86
N ALA A 253 41.89 50.92 4.19
CA ALA A 253 41.49 52.05 5.04
C ALA A 253 41.81 51.73 6.51
N LEU A 254 42.99 52.16 6.98
CA LEU A 254 43.31 52.30 8.40
C LEU A 254 43.35 53.81 8.65
N GLN A 255 42.32 54.33 9.33
CA GLN A 255 42.26 55.72 9.75
C GLN A 255 41.84 55.77 11.23
N LYS A 256 42.82 56.14 12.06
CA LYS A 256 42.77 56.86 13.35
C LYS A 256 41.56 56.62 14.27
N LEU A 257 41.85 56.07 15.45
CA LEU A 257 41.61 56.71 16.76
C LEU A 257 42.80 56.39 17.67
#